data_AF-A0A5J4URD5-F1
#
_entry.id   AF-A0A5J4URD5-F1
#
_cell.length_a   1.000
_cell.length_b   1.000
_cell.length_c   1.000
_cell.angle_alpha   90.00
_cell.angle_beta   90.00
_cell.angle_gamma   90.00
#
_symmetry.space_group_name_H-M   'P 1'
#
loop_
_entity.id
_entity.type
_entity.pdbx_description
1 polymer ?
#
loop_
_entity_poly.entity_id
_entity_poly.type
_entity_poly.pdbx_seq_one_letter_code
_entity_poly.pdbx_strand_id
1 'polypeptide(L)'
;MLFRAIGQEEQKINGFALKQITKKPLIAVTKELREESIWRFNKLLNNVKKKALYTKQLSEQELMGIVISVKIGYSILRLTDIHRLSAEKGEGGTWQLHTQIIKVKGNKATLTFRPLADLNMCPTFWLQQWFQRRKRKDKDKPLWFIFQKNRHTIDDEYSKATHLILKQA
;
A
#
# COMPACT_ATOMS: atom_id res chain seq x y z
N MET A 1 -5.78 7.44 -24.88
CA MET A 1 -4.45 7.03 -24.35
C MET A 1 -4.03 5.61 -24.74
N LEU A 2 -4.86 4.56 -24.55
CA LEU A 2 -4.47 3.17 -24.89
C LEU A 2 -4.18 2.95 -26.40
N PHE A 3 -4.99 3.54 -27.29
CA PHE A 3 -4.90 3.35 -28.75
C PHE A 3 -3.64 3.97 -29.37
N ARG A 4 -3.16 5.07 -28.79
CA ARG A 4 -1.92 5.75 -29.23
C ARG A 4 -0.67 4.94 -28.87
N ALA A 5 -0.73 4.13 -27.80
CA ALA A 5 0.37 3.27 -27.37
C ALA A 5 0.54 2.01 -28.26
N ILE A 6 -0.49 1.63 -29.02
CA ILE A 6 -0.45 0.50 -29.97
C ILE A 6 -0.30 0.95 -31.44
N GLY A 7 0.06 2.21 -31.68
CA GLY A 7 0.34 2.73 -33.02
C GLY A 7 -0.90 2.96 -33.90
N GLN A 8 -2.12 2.97 -33.35
CA GLN A 8 -3.32 3.31 -34.12
C GLN A 8 -3.64 4.81 -34.03
N GLU A 9 -3.86 5.44 -35.20
CA GLU A 9 -4.37 6.81 -35.28
C GLU A 9 -5.79 6.90 -34.72
N GLU A 10 -5.99 7.73 -33.70
CA GLU A 10 -7.27 7.98 -33.01
C GLU A 10 -8.41 8.35 -33.99
N GLN A 11 -8.09 8.87 -35.18
CA GLN A 11 -9.05 9.32 -36.18
C GLN A 11 -9.71 8.17 -36.98
N LYS A 12 -9.11 6.97 -37.06
CA LYS A 12 -9.69 5.83 -37.81
C LYS A 12 -10.72 5.02 -37.03
N ILE A 13 -10.87 5.28 -35.72
CA ILE A 13 -11.71 4.47 -34.83
C ILE A 13 -12.90 5.30 -34.32
N ASN A 14 -13.69 5.86 -35.24
CA ASN A 14 -14.88 6.64 -34.89
C ASN A 14 -16.18 5.85 -35.13
N GLY A 15 -16.18 4.57 -34.75
CA GLY A 15 -17.42 3.79 -34.68
C GLY A 15 -18.17 4.11 -33.39
N PHE A 16 -19.38 4.67 -33.47
CA PHE A 16 -20.30 4.84 -32.33
C PHE A 16 -20.44 3.54 -31.50
N ALA A 17 -20.41 2.38 -32.18
CA ALA A 17 -20.37 1.06 -31.58
C ALA A 17 -19.15 0.83 -30.68
N LEU A 18 -17.94 1.19 -31.11
CA LEU A 18 -16.72 1.06 -30.30
C LEU A 18 -16.73 1.99 -29.08
N LYS A 19 -17.30 3.21 -29.22
CA LYS A 19 -17.54 4.11 -28.07
C LYS A 19 -18.56 3.53 -27.08
N GLN A 20 -19.62 2.87 -27.56
CA GLN A 20 -20.61 2.18 -26.71
C GLN A 20 -19.99 0.96 -26.01
N ILE A 21 -19.18 0.18 -26.73
CA ILE A 21 -18.50 -1.02 -26.21
C ILE A 21 -17.45 -0.63 -25.16
N THR A 22 -16.68 0.44 -25.37
CA THR A 22 -15.68 0.92 -24.40
C THR A 22 -16.29 1.70 -23.24
N LYS A 23 -17.49 2.30 -23.39
CA LYS A 23 -18.19 2.98 -22.30
C LYS A 23 -18.50 2.07 -21.13
N LYS A 24 -18.97 0.84 -21.34
CA LYS A 24 -19.34 -0.07 -20.22
C LYS A 24 -18.13 -0.48 -19.37
N PRO A 25 -17.00 -0.95 -19.94
CA PRO A 25 -15.76 -1.18 -19.20
C PRO A 25 -15.23 0.08 -18.54
N LEU A 26 -15.26 1.22 -19.24
CA LEU A 26 -14.78 2.48 -18.69
C LEU A 26 -15.63 2.89 -17.48
N ILE A 27 -16.96 2.93 -17.61
CA ILE A 27 -17.90 3.23 -16.51
C ILE A 27 -17.76 2.22 -15.38
N ALA A 28 -17.54 0.93 -15.68
CA ALA A 28 -17.28 -0.08 -14.65
C ALA A 28 -15.98 0.22 -13.89
N VAL A 29 -14.89 0.53 -14.60
CA VAL A 29 -13.60 0.93 -14.02
C VAL A 29 -13.74 2.24 -13.23
N THR A 30 -14.45 3.26 -13.72
CA THR A 30 -14.70 4.51 -12.98
C THR A 30 -15.63 4.31 -11.78
N LYS A 31 -16.54 3.32 -11.83
CA LYS A 31 -17.42 2.98 -10.70
C LYS A 31 -16.67 2.20 -9.61
N GLU A 32 -15.70 1.37 -10.01
CA GLU A 32 -14.78 0.68 -9.11
C GLU A 32 -13.75 1.65 -8.50
N LEU A 33 -13.21 2.57 -9.30
CA LEU A 33 -12.36 3.69 -8.89
C LEU A 33 -13.18 4.97 -8.75
N ARG A 34 -14.01 5.04 -7.69
CA ARG A 34 -14.72 6.29 -7.38
C ARG A 34 -13.71 7.41 -7.17
N GLU A 35 -13.91 8.56 -7.81
CA GLU A 35 -13.03 9.73 -7.66
C GLU A 35 -12.80 10.12 -6.19
N GLU A 36 -13.81 9.92 -5.34
CA GLU A 36 -13.74 10.09 -3.90
C GLU A 36 -12.68 9.18 -3.22
N SER A 37 -12.51 7.92 -3.67
CA SER A 37 -11.51 7.01 -3.10
C SER A 37 -10.09 7.42 -3.48
N ILE A 38 -9.89 7.92 -4.70
CA ILE A 38 -8.62 8.49 -5.17
C ILE A 38 -8.28 9.76 -4.37
N TRP A 39 -9.26 10.66 -4.18
CA TRP A 39 -9.07 11.88 -3.40
C TRP A 39 -8.70 11.58 -1.95
N ARG A 40 -9.40 10.64 -1.30
CA ARG A 40 -9.09 10.19 0.07
C ARG A 40 -7.68 9.58 0.15
N PHE A 41 -7.23 8.87 -0.88
CA PHE A 41 -5.88 8.32 -0.92
C PHE A 41 -4.80 9.39 -1.06
N ASN A 42 -4.99 10.40 -1.92
CA ASN A 42 -4.07 11.53 -2.03
C ASN A 42 -3.96 12.31 -0.72
N LYS A 43 -5.09 12.48 -0.02
CA LYS A 43 -5.13 13.12 1.31
C LYS A 43 -4.29 12.34 2.33
N LEU A 44 -4.44 11.02 2.35
CA LEU A 44 -3.63 10.12 3.15
C LEU A 44 -2.14 10.23 2.83
N LEU A 45 -1.75 10.18 1.55
CA LEU A 45 -0.34 10.29 1.15
C LEU A 45 0.27 11.63 1.56
N ASN A 46 -0.48 12.73 1.44
CA ASN A 46 -0.03 14.04 1.90
C ASN A 46 0.16 14.09 3.42
N ASN A 47 -0.73 13.47 4.20
CA ASN A 47 -0.56 13.36 5.65
C ASN A 47 0.69 12.53 6.01
N VAL A 48 0.87 11.39 5.36
CA VAL A 48 2.05 10.52 5.51
C VAL A 48 3.34 11.30 5.18
N LYS A 49 3.35 12.05 4.08
CA LYS A 49 4.50 12.88 3.68
C LYS A 49 4.85 13.93 4.73
N LYS A 50 3.87 14.57 5.35
CA LYS A 50 4.10 15.50 6.47
C LYS A 50 4.73 14.78 7.68
N LYS A 51 4.23 13.59 8.02
CA LYS A 51 4.76 12.76 9.11
C LYS A 51 6.18 12.27 8.88
N ALA A 52 6.65 12.20 7.63
CA ALA A 52 8.02 11.82 7.31
C ALA A 52 9.07 12.80 7.89
N LEU A 53 8.69 14.06 8.13
CA LEU A 53 9.59 15.09 8.67
C LEU A 53 9.93 14.88 10.15
N TYR A 54 9.06 14.18 10.89
CA TYR A 54 9.21 13.94 12.33
C TYR A 54 9.08 12.46 12.67
N THR A 55 9.64 11.60 11.80
CA THR A 55 9.64 10.14 11.99
C THR A 55 10.16 9.70 13.34
N LYS A 56 11.08 10.41 13.98
CA LYS A 56 11.60 10.06 15.31
C LYS A 56 10.57 10.23 16.43
N GLN A 57 9.56 11.08 16.25
CA GLN A 57 8.54 11.40 17.25
C GLN A 57 7.30 10.52 17.16
N LEU A 58 7.10 9.80 16.04
CA LEU A 58 5.93 8.95 15.85
C LEU A 58 5.87 7.87 16.92
N SER A 59 4.71 7.64 17.51
CA SER A 59 4.50 6.45 18.34
C SER A 59 4.67 5.15 17.54
N GLU A 60 4.84 4.02 18.22
CA GLU A 60 4.88 2.70 17.56
C GLU A 60 3.59 2.43 16.77
N GLN A 61 2.44 2.78 17.36
CA GLN A 61 1.13 2.61 16.73
C GLN A 61 0.94 3.51 15.51
N GLU A 62 1.38 4.77 15.55
CA GLU A 62 1.32 5.65 14.39
C GLU A 62 2.21 5.15 13.25
N LEU A 63 3.45 4.75 13.56
CA LEU A 63 4.35 4.23 12.54
C LEU A 63 3.79 2.96 11.90
N MET A 64 3.26 2.04 12.72
CA MET A 64 2.58 0.84 12.23
C MET A 64 1.40 1.21 11.32
N GLY A 65 0.55 2.14 11.75
CA GLY A 65 -0.58 2.63 10.98
C GLY A 65 -0.15 3.18 9.61
N ILE A 66 0.91 4.00 9.56
CA ILE A 66 1.44 4.54 8.30
C ILE A 66 1.90 3.42 7.37
N VAL A 67 2.68 2.46 7.89
CA VAL A 67 3.18 1.33 7.09
C VAL A 67 2.03 0.52 6.50
N ILE A 68 0.97 0.27 7.28
CA ILE A 68 -0.22 -0.44 6.81
C ILE A 68 -0.95 0.39 5.75
N SER A 69 -1.23 1.66 6.02
CA SER A 69 -1.96 2.55 5.11
C SER A 69 -1.26 2.71 3.76
N VAL A 70 0.06 2.91 3.78
CA VAL A 70 0.88 3.00 2.56
C VAL A 70 0.87 1.67 1.81
N LYS A 71 1.00 0.53 2.50
CA LYS A 71 0.87 -0.79 1.86
C LYS A 71 -0.48 -0.98 1.19
N ILE A 72 -1.59 -0.75 1.88
CA ILE A 72 -2.94 -0.86 1.30
C ILE A 72 -3.03 0.00 0.04
N GLY A 73 -2.56 1.24 0.14
CA GLY A 73 -2.56 2.20 -0.96
C GLY A 73 -1.82 1.75 -2.22
N TYR A 74 -0.59 1.26 -2.05
CA TYR A 74 0.29 0.91 -3.17
C TYR A 74 0.12 -0.54 -3.66
N SER A 75 -0.47 -1.43 -2.86
CA SER A 75 -0.61 -2.85 -3.21
C SER A 75 -2.04 -3.33 -3.44
N ILE A 76 -3.04 -2.53 -3.04
CA ILE A 76 -4.46 -2.92 -3.07
C ILE A 76 -4.72 -4.22 -2.28
N LEU A 77 -3.81 -4.61 -1.38
CA LEU A 77 -4.00 -5.76 -0.50
C LEU A 77 -5.06 -5.45 0.56
N ARG A 78 -5.85 -6.47 0.91
CA ARG A 78 -6.82 -6.36 2.00
C ARG A 78 -6.10 -6.38 3.33
N LEU A 79 -6.72 -5.78 4.36
CA LEU A 79 -6.16 -5.78 5.71
C LEU A 79 -5.85 -7.20 6.23
N THR A 80 -6.70 -8.18 5.89
CA THR A 80 -6.50 -9.61 6.22
C THR A 80 -5.26 -10.22 5.57
N ASP A 81 -4.94 -9.79 4.34
CA ASP A 81 -3.77 -10.28 3.60
C ASP A 81 -2.48 -9.61 4.12
N ILE A 82 -2.60 -8.36 4.59
CA ILE A 82 -1.51 -7.60 5.22
C ILE A 82 -1.16 -8.17 6.59
N HIS A 83 -2.15 -8.61 7.37
CA HIS A 83 -1.93 -9.23 8.68
C HIS A 83 -0.95 -10.41 8.61
N ARG A 84 -1.02 -11.18 7.51
CA ARG A 84 -0.22 -12.39 7.29
C ARG A 84 1.06 -12.15 6.49
N LEU A 85 1.34 -10.90 6.16
CA LEU A 85 2.44 -10.51 5.30
C LEU A 85 3.79 -10.72 6.01
N SER A 86 4.74 -11.34 5.33
CA SER A 86 6.16 -11.21 5.67
C SER A 86 6.82 -10.17 4.76
N ALA A 87 7.91 -9.57 5.22
CA ALA A 87 8.68 -8.61 4.43
C ALA A 87 10.16 -8.97 4.49
N GLU A 88 10.79 -8.97 3.32
CA GLU A 88 12.21 -9.21 3.15
C GLU A 88 12.82 -8.03 2.39
N LYS A 89 14.00 -7.61 2.83
CA LYS A 89 14.74 -6.54 2.17
C LYS A 89 15.59 -7.14 1.05
N GLY A 90 15.34 -6.72 -0.17
CA GLY A 90 16.12 -7.11 -1.35
C GLY A 90 17.23 -6.12 -1.65
N GLU A 91 17.91 -6.36 -2.78
CA GLU A 91 18.97 -5.49 -3.30
C GLU A 91 18.42 -4.13 -3.76
N GLY A 92 19.30 -3.13 -3.86
CA GLY A 92 18.93 -1.79 -4.35
C GLY A 92 17.87 -1.08 -3.52
N GLY A 93 17.69 -1.45 -2.24
CA GLY A 93 16.65 -0.88 -1.37
C GLY A 93 15.23 -1.34 -1.70
N THR A 94 15.09 -2.40 -2.50
CA THR A 94 13.80 -3.03 -2.76
C THR A 94 13.31 -3.82 -1.55
N TRP A 95 11.99 -4.03 -1.48
CA TRP A 95 11.37 -4.87 -0.46
C TRP A 95 10.43 -5.86 -1.12
N GLN A 96 10.58 -7.13 -0.80
CA GLN A 96 9.65 -8.18 -1.20
C GLN A 96 8.68 -8.46 -0.07
N LEU A 97 7.40 -8.53 -0.41
CA LEU A 97 6.32 -8.84 0.51
C LEU A 97 5.70 -10.16 0.09
N HIS A 98 5.64 -11.11 1.00
CA HIS A 98 5.04 -12.41 0.73
C HIS A 98 3.76 -12.56 1.54
N THR A 99 2.69 -12.98 0.88
CA THR A 99 1.41 -13.28 1.53
C THR A 99 0.72 -14.46 0.85
N GLN A 100 -0.29 -15.01 1.51
CA GLN A 100 -1.18 -16.03 0.95
C GLN A 100 -2.56 -15.39 0.75
N ILE A 101 -3.02 -15.31 -0.50
CA ILE A 101 -4.32 -14.72 -0.82
C ILE A 101 -5.41 -15.77 -0.59
N ILE A 102 -6.17 -15.59 0.50
CA ILE A 102 -7.18 -16.56 0.94
C ILE A 102 -8.29 -16.73 -0.11
N LYS A 103 -8.74 -15.63 -0.72
CA LYS A 103 -9.84 -15.64 -1.69
C LYS A 103 -9.52 -16.46 -2.96
N VAL A 104 -8.24 -16.63 -3.26
CA VAL A 104 -7.76 -17.44 -4.40
C VAL A 104 -7.14 -18.74 -3.87
N LYS A 105 -7.88 -19.45 -3.00
CA LYS A 105 -7.52 -20.76 -2.45
C LYS A 105 -6.11 -20.86 -1.83
N GLY A 106 -5.61 -19.77 -1.22
CA GLY A 106 -4.32 -19.78 -0.52
C GLY A 106 -3.09 -19.64 -1.43
N ASN A 107 -3.29 -19.20 -2.69
CA ASN A 107 -2.17 -18.92 -3.59
C ASN A 107 -1.19 -17.92 -2.96
N LYS A 108 0.09 -18.25 -3.02
CA LYS A 108 1.17 -17.35 -2.59
C LYS A 108 1.27 -16.18 -3.57
N ALA A 109 1.30 -14.98 -3.03
CA ALA A 109 1.53 -13.76 -3.79
C ALA A 109 2.80 -13.08 -3.26
N THR A 110 3.66 -12.68 -4.19
CA THR A 110 4.84 -11.87 -3.91
C THR A 110 4.66 -10.51 -4.55
N LEU A 111 4.83 -9.45 -3.76
CA LEU A 111 4.81 -8.08 -4.24
C LEU A 111 6.19 -7.47 -4.02
N THR A 112 6.71 -6.77 -5.01
CA THR A 112 8.00 -6.08 -4.90
C THR A 112 7.77 -4.58 -4.87
N PHE A 113 8.16 -3.94 -3.77
CA PHE A 113 8.26 -2.49 -3.70
C PHE A 113 9.66 -2.04 -4.08
N ARG A 114 9.70 -1.06 -4.96
CA ARG A 114 10.93 -0.38 -5.39
C ARG A 114 10.97 1.03 -4.78
N PRO A 115 12.16 1.57 -4.51
CA PRO A 115 12.30 2.96 -4.10
C PRO A 115 11.60 3.91 -5.09
N LEU A 116 10.92 4.91 -4.55
CA LEU A 116 10.34 6.02 -5.32
C LEU A 116 11.27 7.23 -5.24
N ALA A 117 11.17 8.14 -6.22
CA ALA A 117 11.90 9.40 -6.20
C ALA A 117 11.56 10.25 -4.95
N ASP A 118 10.29 10.30 -4.56
CA ASP A 118 9.87 10.90 -3.30
C ASP A 118 9.88 9.85 -2.18
N LEU A 119 10.96 9.84 -1.41
CA LEU A 119 11.16 8.89 -0.30
C LEU A 119 10.11 9.04 0.81
N ASN A 120 9.53 10.23 1.00
CA ASN A 120 8.59 10.49 2.10
C ASN A 120 7.23 9.80 1.90
N MET A 121 6.89 9.47 0.66
CA MET A 121 5.70 8.66 0.33
C MET A 121 6.06 7.20 0.02
N CYS A 122 7.35 6.87 0.00
CA CYS A 122 7.82 5.60 -0.49
C CYS A 122 7.54 4.46 0.50
N PRO A 123 6.88 3.36 0.08
CA PRO A 123 6.66 2.20 0.94
C PRO A 123 7.96 1.59 1.51
N THR A 124 9.06 1.62 0.75
CA THR A 124 10.34 1.08 1.19
C THR A 124 10.96 1.91 2.31
N PHE A 125 10.78 3.23 2.29
CA PHE A 125 11.22 4.13 3.36
C PHE A 125 10.48 3.81 4.67
N TRP A 126 9.16 3.71 4.63
CA TRP A 126 8.36 3.43 5.83
C TRP A 126 8.59 2.04 6.40
N LEU A 127 8.77 1.03 5.53
CA LEU A 127 9.23 -0.30 5.94
C LEU A 127 10.59 -0.23 6.63
N GLN A 128 11.54 0.50 6.05
CA GLN A 128 12.86 0.68 6.63
C GLN A 128 12.80 1.34 8.01
N GLN A 129 11.97 2.37 8.19
CA GLN A 129 11.75 3.02 9.50
C GLN A 129 11.19 2.05 10.54
N TRP A 130 10.21 1.22 10.16
CA TRP A 130 9.64 0.21 11.04
C TRP A 130 10.67 -0.82 11.50
N PHE A 131 11.48 -1.35 10.58
CA PHE A 131 12.52 -2.31 10.92
C PHE A 131 13.69 -1.69 11.71
N GLN A 132 14.00 -0.40 11.51
CA GLN A 132 15.04 0.30 12.28
C GLN A 132 14.67 0.52 13.74
N ARG A 133 13.36 0.60 14.07
CA ARG A 133 12.90 0.75 15.46
C ARG A 133 12.95 -0.54 16.27
N ARG A 134 13.21 -1.68 15.62
CA ARG A 134 13.32 -2.97 16.30
C ARG A 134 14.57 -3.02 17.16
N LYS A 135 14.47 -3.63 18.35
CA LYS A 135 15.66 -4.00 19.12
C LYS A 135 16.40 -5.12 18.36
N ARG A 136 17.71 -5.25 18.60
CA ARG A 136 18.54 -6.30 17.95
C ARG A 136 17.96 -7.70 18.11
N LYS A 137 17.40 -8.01 19.28
CA LYS A 137 16.75 -9.29 19.59
C LYS A 137 15.41 -9.54 18.86
N ASP A 138 14.83 -8.50 18.27
CA ASP A 138 13.53 -8.55 17.60
C ASP A 138 13.66 -8.59 16.06
N LYS A 139 14.88 -8.70 15.54
CA LYS A 139 15.14 -8.70 14.09
C LYS A 139 14.47 -9.88 13.38
N ASP A 140 14.52 -11.06 13.99
CA ASP A 140 13.95 -12.29 13.43
C ASP A 140 12.46 -12.45 13.74
N LYS A 141 11.86 -11.48 14.45
CA LYS A 141 10.43 -11.52 14.76
C LYS A 141 9.59 -11.20 13.51
N PRO A 142 8.34 -11.68 13.44
CA PRO A 142 7.44 -11.37 12.33
C PRO A 142 7.29 -9.87 12.08
N LEU A 143 6.87 -9.51 10.87
CA LEU A 143 6.72 -8.12 10.44
C LEU A 143 5.85 -7.28 11.41
N TRP A 144 4.89 -7.88 12.09
CA TRP A 144 3.92 -7.18 12.94
C TRP A 144 4.12 -7.49 14.42
N PHE A 145 5.39 -7.57 14.82
CA PHE A 145 5.78 -7.65 16.22
C PHE A 145 5.75 -6.25 16.85
N ILE A 146 5.06 -6.12 17.99
CA ILE A 146 4.99 -4.89 18.78
C ILE A 146 6.13 -4.94 19.81
N PHE A 147 7.14 -4.09 19.65
CA PHE A 147 8.36 -4.07 20.46
C PHE A 147 8.09 -3.64 21.89
N GLN A 148 7.12 -2.74 22.13
CA GLN A 148 6.77 -2.30 23.48
C GLN A 148 6.04 -3.38 24.28
N LYS A 149 5.15 -4.15 23.62
CA LYS A 149 4.34 -5.21 24.26
C LYS A 149 4.97 -6.59 24.18
N ASN A 150 6.12 -6.72 23.48
CA ASN A 150 6.85 -7.98 23.29
C ASN A 150 5.96 -9.13 22.77
N ARG A 151 5.01 -8.83 21.87
CA ARG A 151 4.09 -9.82 21.31
C ARG A 151 3.70 -9.49 19.87
N HIS A 152 3.11 -10.47 19.19
CA HIS A 152 2.47 -10.23 17.89
C HIS A 152 1.26 -9.30 18.06
N THR A 153 1.04 -8.47 17.05
CA THR A 153 -0.15 -7.60 16.96
C THR A 153 -1.41 -8.46 16.85
N ILE A 154 -2.51 -8.04 17.46
CA ILE A 154 -3.83 -8.65 17.22
C ILE A 154 -4.62 -7.85 16.18
N ASP A 155 -5.58 -8.47 15.51
CA ASP A 155 -6.36 -7.87 14.41
C ASP A 155 -6.97 -6.49 14.76
N ASP A 156 -7.44 -6.33 16.01
CA ASP A 156 -8.01 -5.07 16.50
C ASP A 156 -6.99 -3.91 16.54
N GLU A 157 -5.75 -4.18 16.94
CA GLU A 157 -4.68 -3.17 17.02
C GLU A 157 -4.30 -2.66 15.62
N TYR A 158 -4.37 -3.54 14.63
CA TYR A 158 -4.19 -3.24 13.21
C TYR A 158 -5.22 -2.25 12.68
N SER A 159 -6.49 -2.58 12.92
CA SER A 159 -7.61 -1.77 12.51
C SER A 159 -7.54 -0.40 13.18
N LYS A 160 -7.29 -0.37 14.49
CA LYS A 160 -7.12 0.88 15.26
C LYS A 160 -5.97 1.74 14.77
N ALA A 161 -4.80 1.17 14.49
CA ALA A 161 -3.66 1.90 13.96
C ALA A 161 -3.95 2.50 12.57
N THR A 162 -4.62 1.74 11.70
CA THR A 162 -5.01 2.21 10.37
C THR A 162 -6.04 3.34 10.46
N HIS A 163 -7.07 3.16 11.29
CA HIS A 163 -8.09 4.18 11.51
C HIS A 163 -7.53 5.47 12.12
N LEU A 164 -6.55 5.37 13.02
CA LEU A 164 -5.88 6.53 13.59
C LEU A 164 -5.26 7.42 12.49
N ILE A 165 -4.52 6.82 11.57
CA ILE A 165 -3.86 7.55 10.48
C ILE A 165 -4.88 8.09 9.47
N LEU A 166 -5.92 7.32 9.15
CA LEU A 166 -6.98 7.76 8.25
C LEU A 166 -7.81 8.92 8.83
N LYS A 167 -8.07 8.93 10.15
CA LYS A 167 -8.77 10.06 10.81
C LYS A 167 -7.96 11.34 10.84
N GLN A 168 -6.63 11.23 10.85
CA GLN A 168 -5.71 12.37 10.83
C GLN A 168 -5.45 12.90 9.41
N ALA A 169 -5.91 12.17 8.37
CA ALA A 169 -5.73 12.55 6.97
C ALA A 169 -6.78 13.56 6.54
#